data_AF-W4VJB9-F1
#
_entry.id   AF-W4VJB9-F1
#
_cell.length_a   1.000
_cell.length_b   1.000
_cell.length_c   1.000
_cell.angle_alpha   90.00
_cell.angle_beta   90.00
_cell.angle_gamma   90.00
#
_symmetry.space_group_name_H-M   'P 1'
#
loop_
_entity.id
_entity.type
_entity.pdbx_description
1 polymer ?
#
loop_
_entity_poly.entity_id
_entity_poly.type
_entity_poly.pdbx_seq_one_letter_code
_entity_poly.pdbx_strand_id
1 'polypeptide(L)'
;MSFNNLDTLYRQVIMDHYKNPRNRGSLAKQSVTIDMNNPTCGDRIELHLQIEDDIVKDAKFEGEGCSISMSSASMMTQAVKGKSADQALKNVGRIL
;
A
#
# COMPACT_ATOMS: atom_id res chain seq x y z
N MET A 1 -7.59 32.05 3.36
CA MET A 1 -6.30 31.33 3.44
C MET A 1 -6.45 30.06 4.26
N SER A 2 -7.01 28.99 3.68
CA SER A 2 -7.24 27.72 4.41
C SER A 2 -6.86 26.46 3.61
N PHE A 3 -6.17 26.62 2.47
CA PHE A 3 -5.73 25.50 1.63
C PHE A 3 -4.33 24.97 2.04
N ASN A 4 -3.39 25.86 2.42
CA ASN A 4 -1.99 25.50 2.70
C ASN A 4 -1.75 24.49 3.85
N ASN A 5 -2.65 24.43 4.84
CA ASN A 5 -2.46 23.55 5.99
C ASN A 5 -2.72 22.07 5.63
N LEU A 6 -3.68 21.81 4.74
CA LEU A 6 -3.97 20.47 4.26
C LEU A 6 -2.85 19.93 3.38
N ASP A 7 -2.32 20.75 2.46
CA ASP A 7 -1.17 20.37 1.62
C ASP A 7 0.06 19.99 2.46
N THR A 8 0.30 20.74 3.54
CA THR A 8 1.41 20.47 4.46
C THR A 8 1.22 19.14 5.19
N LEU A 9 0.01 18.87 5.68
CA LEU A 9 -0.35 17.61 6.33
C LEU A 9 -0.22 16.42 5.36
N TYR A 10 -0.76 16.54 4.14
CA TYR A 10 -0.65 15.48 3.13
C TYR A 10 0.81 15.19 2.79
N ARG A 11 1.63 16.23 2.57
CA ARG A 11 3.05 16.04 2.29
C ARG A 11 3.79 15.38 3.45
N GLN A 12 3.46 15.74 4.68
CA GLN A 12 4.06 15.12 5.87
C GLN A 12 3.71 13.64 5.96
N VAL A 13 2.44 13.27 5.75
CA VAL A 13 1.99 11.87 5.77
C VAL A 13 2.68 11.06 4.68
N ILE A 14 2.71 11.57 3.44
CA ILE A 14 3.40 10.91 2.32
C ILE A 14 4.88 10.71 2.69
N MET A 15 5.56 11.76 3.14
CA MET A 15 6.99 11.65 3.48
C MET A 15 7.27 10.72 4.65
N ASP A 16 6.37 10.62 5.64
CA ASP A 16 6.51 9.69 6.75
C ASP A 16 6.40 8.23 6.26
N HIS A 17 5.40 7.92 5.43
CA HIS A 17 5.25 6.60 4.84
C HIS A 17 6.37 6.24 3.86
N TYR A 18 6.94 7.21 3.16
CA TYR A 18 8.10 6.98 2.30
C TYR A 18 9.37 6.65 3.11
N LYS A 19 9.65 7.41 4.18
CA LYS A 19 10.85 7.20 5.02
C LYS A 19 10.71 5.98 5.94
N ASN A 20 9.53 5.77 6.49
CA ASN A 20 9.20 4.69 7.42
C ASN A 20 8.01 3.88 6.87
N PRO A 21 8.21 3.10 5.80
CA PRO A 21 7.14 2.31 5.22
C PRO A 21 6.65 1.24 6.20
N ARG A 22 5.37 1.31 6.56
CA ARG A 22 4.71 0.28 7.37
C ARG A 22 4.48 -0.97 6.55
N ASN A 23 4.68 -2.12 7.17
CA ASN A 23 4.46 -3.44 6.58
C ASN A 23 5.33 -3.71 5.34
N ARG A 24 6.54 -3.16 5.29
CA ARG A 24 7.49 -3.51 4.23
C ARG A 24 8.00 -4.95 4.43
N GLY A 25 8.11 -5.68 3.33
CA GLY A 25 8.65 -7.04 3.25
C GLY A 25 7.65 -8.03 2.63
N SER A 26 7.99 -9.31 2.71
CA SER A 26 7.20 -10.38 2.11
C SER A 26 6.55 -11.29 3.16
N LEU A 27 5.54 -12.04 2.72
CA LEU A 27 4.90 -13.11 3.47
C LEU A 27 5.20 -14.45 2.77
N ALA A 28 5.59 -15.46 3.54
CA ALA A 28 6.02 -16.76 3.00
C ALA A 28 4.93 -17.86 3.08
N LYS A 29 3.89 -17.69 3.90
CA LYS A 29 2.89 -18.72 4.19
C LYS A 29 1.53 -18.30 3.64
N GLN A 30 0.96 -19.10 2.73
CA GLN A 30 -0.43 -19.02 2.24
C GLN A 30 -0.92 -17.60 1.92
N SER A 31 -0.01 -16.73 1.46
CA SER A 31 -0.32 -15.36 1.07
C SER A 31 -0.57 -15.29 -0.42
N VAL A 32 -1.58 -14.52 -0.80
CA VAL A 32 -1.82 -14.11 -2.18
C VAL A 32 -0.80 -13.03 -2.51
N THR A 33 0.02 -13.27 -3.54
CA THR A 33 0.95 -12.28 -4.07
C THR A 33 0.32 -11.60 -5.29
N ILE A 34 0.40 -10.28 -5.33
CA ILE A 34 -0.09 -9.43 -6.42
C ILE A 34 1.06 -8.54 -6.87
N ASP A 35 1.57 -8.81 -8.07
CA ASP A 35 2.52 -7.93 -8.74
C ASP A 35 1.79 -6.78 -9.44
N MET A 36 2.24 -5.58 -9.17
CA MET A 36 1.72 -4.35 -9.75
C MET A 36 2.87 -3.55 -10.36
N ASN A 37 2.67 -3.09 -11.59
CA ASN A 37 3.64 -2.29 -12.31
C ASN A 37 2.99 -1.01 -12.86
N ASN A 38 3.60 0.14 -12.60
CA ASN A 38 3.22 1.41 -13.21
C ASN A 38 4.25 1.80 -14.28
N PRO A 39 4.02 1.48 -15.57
CA PRO A 39 4.98 1.76 -16.63
C PRO A 39 5.21 3.25 -16.87
N THR A 40 4.32 4.14 -16.39
CA THR A 40 4.48 5.59 -16.55
C THR A 40 5.63 6.14 -15.71
N CYS A 41 5.80 5.63 -14.48
CA CYS A 41 6.86 6.05 -13.56
C CYS A 41 7.96 4.99 -13.39
N GLY A 42 7.76 3.78 -13.92
CA GLY A 42 8.63 2.63 -13.69
C GLY A 42 8.46 2.00 -12.31
N ASP A 43 7.34 2.23 -11.62
CA ASP A 43 7.13 1.70 -10.28
C ASP A 43 6.83 0.20 -10.35
N ARG A 44 7.45 -0.57 -9.46
CA ARG A 44 7.19 -1.99 -9.26
C ARG A 44 6.84 -2.22 -7.80
N ILE A 45 5.64 -2.74 -7.55
CA ILE A 45 5.14 -3.05 -6.21
C ILE A 45 4.67 -4.51 -6.21
N GLU A 46 5.18 -5.29 -5.27
CA GLU A 46 4.73 -6.64 -4.98
C GLU A 46 3.97 -6.60 -3.65
N LEU A 47 2.70 -6.99 -3.68
CA LEU A 47 1.83 -7.00 -2.51
C LEU A 47 1.55 -8.43 -2.08
N HIS A 48 1.75 -8.71 -0.80
CA HIS A 48 1.42 -10.00 -0.19
C HIS A 48 0.27 -9.82 0.80
N LEU A 49 -0.83 -10.54 0.58
CA LEU A 49 -2.00 -10.53 1.44
C LEU A 49 -2.23 -11.92 2.03
N GLN A 50 -2.31 -12.01 3.36
CA GLN A 50 -2.76 -13.22 4.04
C GLN A 50 -4.24 -13.10 4.31
N ILE A 51 -5.04 -13.97 3.70
CA ILE A 51 -6.50 -13.97 3.80
C ILE A 51 -6.93 -15.26 4.51
N GLU A 52 -7.68 -15.12 5.59
CA GLU A 52 -8.27 -16.22 6.34
C GLU A 52 -9.75 -15.89 6.59
N ASP A 53 -10.65 -16.85 6.32
CA ASP A 53 -12.10 -16.70 6.46
C ASP A 53 -12.64 -15.43 5.76
N ASP A 54 -12.16 -15.17 4.53
CA ASP A 54 -12.48 -13.99 3.71
C ASP A 54 -12.02 -12.63 4.29
N ILE A 55 -11.19 -12.64 5.35
CA ILE A 55 -10.67 -11.43 6.00
C ILE A 55 -9.15 -11.34 5.83
N VAL A 56 -8.66 -10.15 5.49
CA VAL A 56 -7.21 -9.87 5.43
C VAL A 56 -6.63 -9.83 6.85
N LYS A 57 -5.86 -10.85 7.22
CA LYS A 57 -5.15 -10.94 8.51
C LYS A 57 -3.86 -10.12 8.52
N ASP A 58 -3.08 -10.25 7.45
CA ASP A 58 -1.86 -9.49 7.28
C ASP A 58 -1.71 -9.04 5.81
N ALA A 59 -1.00 -7.93 5.65
CA ALA A 59 -0.74 -7.32 4.36
C ALA A 59 0.66 -6.71 4.43
N LYS A 60 1.53 -7.15 3.54
CA LYS A 60 2.87 -6.61 3.38
C LYS A 60 3.16 -6.27 1.95
N PHE A 61 4.07 -5.34 1.72
CA PHE A 61 4.48 -4.97 0.37
C PHE A 61 5.99 -4.85 0.25
N GLU A 62 6.47 -5.12 -0.95
CA GLU A 62 7.83 -4.88 -1.39
C GLU A 62 7.79 -4.14 -2.73
N GLY A 63 8.88 -3.48 -3.10
CA GLY A 63 8.88 -2.70 -4.32
C GLY A 63 9.83 -1.53 -4.33
N GLU A 64 9.94 -0.95 -5.51
CA GLU A 64 10.77 0.19 -5.85
C GLU A 64 10.00 1.10 -6.80
N GLY A 65 10.15 2.41 -6.62
CA GLY A 65 9.43 3.39 -7.43
C GLY A 65 9.43 4.76 -6.80
N CYS A 66 8.60 5.64 -7.34
CA CYS A 66 8.44 7.00 -6.85
C CYS A 66 7.90 7.02 -5.41
N SER A 67 8.22 8.11 -4.70
CA SER A 67 7.86 8.28 -3.30
C SER A 67 6.35 8.24 -3.06
N ILE A 68 5.56 8.72 -4.02
CA ILE A 68 4.10 8.69 -3.97
C ILE A 68 3.61 7.24 -4.00
N SER A 69 4.04 6.44 -4.97
CA SER A 69 3.61 5.04 -5.12
C SER A 69 4.02 4.19 -3.92
N MET A 70 5.24 4.35 -3.41
CA MET A 70 5.70 3.66 -2.20
C MET A 70 4.89 4.05 -0.95
N SER A 71 4.55 5.34 -0.82
CA SER A 71 3.74 5.82 0.30
C SER A 71 2.31 5.32 0.22
N SER A 72 1.71 5.34 -0.98
CA SER A 72 0.37 4.81 -1.24
C SER A 72 0.29 3.32 -0.93
N ALA A 73 1.29 2.53 -1.34
CA ALA A 73 1.38 1.11 -0.99
C ALA A 73 1.43 0.91 0.53
N SER A 74 2.28 1.65 1.22
CA SER A 74 2.38 1.58 2.68
C SER A 74 1.06 1.93 3.37
N MET A 75 0.41 3.03 2.99
CA MET A 75 -0.88 3.45 3.55
C MET A 75 -1.98 2.41 3.26
N MET A 76 -2.00 1.86 2.04
CA MET A 76 -2.99 0.87 1.65
C MET A 76 -2.84 -0.43 2.45
N THR A 77 -1.62 -0.94 2.67
CA THR A 77 -1.42 -2.15 3.49
C THR A 77 -1.99 -2.01 4.90
N GLN A 78 -1.97 -0.80 5.47
CA GLN A 78 -2.64 -0.56 6.75
C GLN A 78 -4.16 -0.50 6.61
N ALA A 79 -4.65 0.12 5.54
CA ALA A 79 -6.08 0.31 5.31
C ALA A 79 -6.83 -0.97 4.93
N VAL A 80 -6.17 -2.01 4.41
CA VAL A 80 -6.80 -3.28 4.02
C VAL A 80 -6.77 -4.35 5.11
N LYS A 81 -5.90 -4.24 6.11
CA LYS A 81 -5.88 -5.15 7.26
C LYS A 81 -7.22 -5.11 8.00
N GLY A 82 -7.79 -6.29 8.26
CA GLY A 82 -9.09 -6.45 8.91
C GLY A 82 -10.31 -6.21 8.01
N LYS A 83 -10.12 -5.91 6.72
CA LYS A 83 -11.21 -5.82 5.73
C LYS A 83 -11.41 -7.15 5.01
N SER A 84 -12.55 -7.29 4.35
CA SER A 84 -12.81 -8.46 3.51
C SER A 84 -11.91 -8.49 2.26
N ALA A 85 -11.69 -9.67 1.69
CA ALA A 85 -10.89 -9.83 0.48
C ALA A 85 -11.41 -8.97 -0.68
N ASP A 86 -12.73 -8.91 -0.88
CA ASP A 86 -13.37 -8.08 -1.91
C ASP A 86 -13.09 -6.58 -1.71
N GLN A 87 -13.17 -6.09 -0.47
CA GLN A 87 -12.82 -4.70 -0.15
C GLN A 87 -11.34 -4.42 -0.35
N ALA A 88 -10.47 -5.37 0.01
CA ALA A 88 -9.04 -5.24 -0.20
C ALA A 88 -8.71 -5.13 -1.69
N LEU A 89 -9.25 -6.02 -2.52
CA LEU A 89 -9.09 -6.01 -3.99
C LEU A 89 -9.50 -4.67 -4.62
N LYS A 90 -10.65 -4.12 -4.19
CA LYS A 90 -11.12 -2.80 -4.65
C LYS A 90 -10.19 -1.66 -4.27
N ASN A 91 -9.51 -1.74 -3.12
CA ASN A 91 -8.56 -0.72 -2.70
C ASN A 91 -7.21 -0.86 -3.41
N VAL A 92 -6.77 -2.10 -3.67
CA VAL A 92 -5.52 -2.40 -4.39
C VAL A 92 -5.55 -1.83 -5.82
N GLY A 93 -6.66 -1.99 -6.53
CA GLY A 93 -6.82 -1.47 -7.89
C GLY A 93 -6.87 0.06 -8.03
N ARG A 94 -6.70 0.82 -6.95
CA ARG A 94 -6.72 2.30 -6.95
C ARG A 94 -5.37 2.93 -6.58
N ILE A 95 -4.33 2.11 -6.40
CA ILE A 95 -2.99 2.56 -5.97
C ILE A 95 -2.16 3.12 -7.13
N LEU A 96 -2.26 2.47 -8.30
CA LEU A 96 -1.59 2.83 -9.55
C LEU A 96 -2.61 3.39 -10.54
#